data_AF-A0A933TWP1-F1
#
_entry.id   AF-A0A933TWP1-F1
#
_cell.length_a   1.000
_cell.length_b   1.000
_cell.length_c   1.000
_cell.angle_alpha   90.00
_cell.angle_beta   90.00
_cell.angle_gamma   90.00
#
_symmetry.space_group_name_H-M   'P 1'
#
loop_
_entity.id
_entity.type
_entity.pdbx_description
1 polymer ?
#
loop_
_entity_poly.entity_id
_entity_poly.type
_entity_poly.pdbx_seq_one_letter_code
_entity_poly.pdbx_strand_id
1 'polypeptide(L)' 'MVDKFGRIVALVYVDGKLINETMVREGFAAYRSESGSGKEAMKAASEIAKSQKSWI' A
#
# COMPACT_ATOMS: atom_id res chain seq x y z
N MET A 1 -3.81 -11.57 8.38
CA MET A 1 -4.98 -12.25 7.75
C MET A 1 -4.43 -13.29 6.79
N VAL A 2 -5.09 -14.44 6.62
CA VAL A 2 -4.67 -15.43 5.61
C VAL A 2 -5.66 -15.34 4.45
N ASP A 3 -5.16 -15.30 3.22
CA ASP A 3 -6.03 -15.27 2.04
C ASP A 3 -6.56 -16.68 1.66
N LYS A 4 -7.38 -16.74 0.61
CA LYS A 4 -7.97 -18.00 0.11
C LYS A 4 -6.96 -19.04 -0.37
N PHE A 5 -5.69 -18.66 -0.53
CA PHE A 5 -4.61 -19.52 -0.98
C PHE A 5 -3.66 -19.92 0.16
N GLY A 6 -3.99 -19.58 1.42
CA GLY A 6 -3.14 -19.90 2.57
C GLY A 6 -1.97 -18.93 2.76
N ARG A 7 -1.93 -17.80 2.04
CA ARG A 7 -0.84 -16.82 2.15
C ARG A 7 -1.14 -15.83 3.27
N ILE A 8 -0.13 -15.50 4.06
CA ILE A 8 -0.21 -14.43 5.04
C ILE A 8 -0.20 -13.09 4.31
N VAL A 9 -1.24 -12.29 4.54
CA VAL A 9 -1.35 -10.91 4.07
C VAL A 9 -1.13 -9.99 5.27
N ALA A 10 -0.16 -9.11 5.14
CA ALA A 10 0.29 -8.21 6.20
C ALA A 10 0.86 -6.90 5.65
N LEU A 11 0.91 -5.89 6.52
CA LEU A 11 1.67 -4.67 6.30
C LEU A 11 3.14 -4.93 6.66
N VAL A 12 4.05 -4.46 5.82
CA VAL A 12 5.49 -4.69 6.00
C VAL A 12 6.17 -3.38 6.39
N TYR A 13 6.95 -3.44 7.48
CA TYR A 13 7.71 -2.32 8.00
C TYR A 13 9.20 -2.61 7.92
N VAL A 14 9.98 -1.64 7.44
CA VAL A 14 11.45 -1.64 7.48
C VAL A 14 11.88 -0.31 8.07
N ASP A 15 12.68 -0.34 9.14
CA ASP A 15 13.12 0.86 9.88
C ASP A 15 11.97 1.78 10.29
N GLY A 16 10.85 1.18 10.72
CA GLY A 16 9.63 1.90 11.12
C GLY A 16 8.82 2.50 9.97
N LYS A 17 9.27 2.34 8.71
CA LYS A 17 8.56 2.84 7.52
C LYS A 17 7.66 1.77 6.91
N LEU A 18 6.44 2.15 6.56
CA LEU A 18 5.49 1.27 5.89
C LEU A 18 5.86 1.11 4.41
N ILE A 19 6.35 -0.06 4.03
CA ILE A 19 6.81 -0.31 2.66
C ILE A 19 5.64 -0.34 1.67
N ASN A 20 4.50 -0.90 2.07
CA ASN A 20 3.29 -0.94 1.23
C ASN A 20 2.86 0.48 0.77
N GLU A 21 2.97 1.47 1.66
CA GLU A 21 2.68 2.87 1.35
C GLU A 21 3.68 3.43 0.34
N THR A 22 4.97 3.21 0.58
CA THR A 22 6.04 3.69 -0.32
C THR A 22 5.84 3.14 -1.73
N MET A 23 5.57 1.84 -1.86
CA MET A 23 5.34 1.21 -3.17
C MET A 23 4.16 1.83 -3.92
N VAL A 24 3.07 2.17 -3.21
CA VAL A 24 1.92 2.83 -3.83
C VAL A 24 2.24 4.26 -4.22
N ARG A 25 2.88 5.03 -3.31
CA ARG A 25 3.18 6.45 -3.51
C ARG A 25 4.12 6.68 -4.70
N GLU A 26 5.15 5.84 -4.82
CA GLU A 26 6.14 5.94 -5.91
C GLU A 26 5.62 5.32 -7.23
N GLY A 27 4.40 4.77 -7.25
CA GLY A 27 3.77 4.24 -8.46
C GLY A 27 4.13 2.80 -8.83
N PHE A 28 4.86 2.08 -7.98
CA PHE A 28 5.20 0.66 -8.20
C PHE A 28 4.04 -0.30 -7.91
N ALA A 29 3.00 0.16 -7.22
CA ALA A 29 1.83 -0.63 -6.89
C ALA A 29 0.55 0.20 -6.90
N ALA A 30 -0.59 -0.46 -7.16
CA ALA A 30 -1.90 0.18 -7.12
C ALA A 30 -2.67 -0.17 -5.83
N TYR A 31 -3.17 0.85 -5.14
CA TYR A 31 -4.11 0.65 -4.04
C TYR A 31 -5.47 0.16 -4.57
N ARG A 32 -5.97 -0.95 -4.02
CA ARG A 32 -7.31 -1.51 -4.31
C ARG A 32 -8.24 -1.31 -3.13
N SER A 33 -7.91 -1.95 -2.03
CA SER A 33 -8.61 -1.83 -0.74
C SER A 33 -7.70 -2.35 0.36
N GLU A 34 -7.76 -1.72 1.52
CA GLU A 34 -7.11 -2.17 2.76
C GLU A 34 -8.13 -2.00 3.89
N SER A 35 -8.31 -3.03 4.70
CA SER A 35 -9.28 -3.02 5.81
C SER A 35 -8.63 -2.84 7.17
N GLY A 36 -7.30 -2.93 7.25
CA GLY A 36 -6.53 -2.78 8.48
C GLY A 36 -6.06 -1.35 8.78
N SER A 37 -5.12 -1.26 9.72
CA SER A 37 -4.55 -0.02 10.23
C SER A 37 -3.80 0.82 9.18
N GLY A 38 -3.37 0.21 8.07
CA GLY A 38 -2.66 0.89 6.98
C GLY A 38 -3.57 1.62 5.98
N LYS A 39 -4.90 1.51 6.12
CA LYS A 39 -5.87 1.99 5.13
C LYS A 39 -5.70 3.46 4.76
N GLU A 40 -5.67 4.35 5.74
CA GLU A 40 -5.61 5.79 5.48
C GLU A 40 -4.27 6.21 4.86
N ALA A 41 -3.17 5.63 5.32
CA ALA A 41 -1.84 5.85 4.73
C ALA A 41 -1.77 5.39 3.27
N MET A 42 -2.26 4.18 2.97
CA MET A 42 -2.26 3.65 1.61
C MET A 42 -3.20 4.40 0.66
N LYS A 43 -4.34 4.90 1.16
CA LYS A 43 -5.26 5.73 0.39
C LYS A 43 -4.61 7.07 0.02
N ALA A 44 -3.99 7.75 0.99
CA ALA A 44 -3.28 9.00 0.75
C ALA A 44 -2.12 8.81 -0.24
N ALA A 45 -1.34 7.74 -0.10
CA ALA A 45 -0.27 7.40 -1.04
C ALA A 45 -0.77 7.25 -2.49
N SER A 46 -1.93 6.62 -2.68
CA SER A 46 -2.56 6.45 -4.00
C SER A 46 -2.99 7.79 -4.62
N GLU A 47 -3.53 8.69 -3.81
CA GLU A 47 -3.89 10.05 -4.26
C GLU A 47 -2.65 10.85 -4.67
N ILE A 48 -1.56 10.74 -3.91
CA ILE A 48 -0.27 11.36 -4.25
C ILE A 48 0.28 10.82 -5.58
N ALA A 49 0.33 9.50 -5.75
CA ALA A 49 0.85 8.87 -6.98
C ALA A 49 0.09 9.33 -8.24
N LYS A 50 -1.25 9.44 -8.15
CA LYS A 50 -2.09 9.96 -9.24
C LYS A 50 -1.77 11.41 -9.59
N SER A 51 -1.50 12.24 -8.58
CA SER A 51 -1.17 13.66 -8.79
C SER A 51 0.19 13.86 -9.49
N GLN A 52 1.13 12.94 -9.26
CA GLN A 52 2.49 13.01 -9.79
C GLN A 52 2.63 12.43 -11.20
N LYS A 53 1.56 11.85 -11.78
CA LYS A 53 1.58 11.06 -13.03
C LYS A 53 2.60 9.91 -13.02
N SER A 54 3.06 9.50 -11.84
CA SER A 54 3.90 8.30 -11.62
C SER A 54 3.05 7.03 -11.52
N TRP A 55 1.73 7.14 -11.63
CA TRP A 55 0.79 6.05 -11.53
C TRP A 55 0.91 5.06 -12.70
N ILE A 56 1.11 3.78 -12.37
CA ILE A 56 1.02 2.62 -13.29
C ILE A 56 -0.42 2.36 -13.74
#